data_AF-A0A3D2V6W5-F1
#
_entry.id   AF-A0A3D2V6W5-F1
#
_cell.length_a   1.000
_cell.length_b   1.000
_cell.length_c   1.000
_cell.angle_alpha   90.00
_cell.angle_beta   90.00
_cell.angle_gamma   90.00
#
_symmetry.space_group_name_H-M   'P 1'
#
loop_
_entity.id
_entity.type
_entity.pdbx_description
1 polymer ?
#
loop_
_entity_poly.entity_id
_entity_poly.type
_entity_poly.pdbx_seq_one_letter_code
_entity_poly.pdbx_strand_id
1 'polypeptide(L)'
;MIRMAGYLGYGCVGLLLVLLMTTTLMSVQDRIKEHAVMKTLGYSRSNVFSIVLLETAIIGIIGGAIGIAAAVMAIISSGLAIGAEAVTIAFTPSLDLVLTGGVLLALGSMVAGIIPAWVASRTSIIGALHAG
;
A
#
# COMPACT_ATOMS: atom_id res chain seq x y z
N MET A 1 18.39 22.06 5.07
CA MET A 1 18.47 20.74 4.40
C MET A 1 17.41 19.75 4.88
N ILE A 2 17.18 19.58 6.19
CA ILE A 2 16.23 18.59 6.77
C ILE A 2 14.79 18.74 6.24
N ARG A 3 14.30 19.97 6.02
CA ARG A 3 12.94 20.23 5.49
C ARG A 3 12.75 19.75 4.05
N MET A 4 13.80 19.75 3.23
CA MET A 4 13.75 19.30 1.83
C MET A 4 13.71 17.76 1.72
N ALA A 5 14.45 17.07 2.59
CA ALA A 5 14.39 15.61 2.70
C ALA A 5 12.99 15.12 3.10
N GLY A 6 12.31 15.85 3.99
CA GLY A 6 10.93 15.56 4.38
C GLY A 6 9.96 15.60 3.19
N TYR A 7 10.01 16.64 2.36
CA TYR A 7 9.14 16.73 1.17
C TYR A 7 9.36 15.59 0.17
N LEU A 8 10.62 15.17 -0.03
CA LEU A 8 10.93 14.03 -0.90
C LEU A 8 10.38 12.71 -0.32
N GLY A 9 10.47 12.53 0.99
CA GLY A 9 9.89 11.39 1.70
C GLY A 9 8.37 11.31 1.54
N TYR A 10 7.65 12.40 1.83
CA TYR A 10 6.19 12.46 1.64
C TYR A 10 5.79 12.24 0.18
N GLY A 11 6.55 12.79 -0.77
CA GLY A 11 6.33 12.56 -2.20
C GLY A 11 6.48 11.10 -2.60
N CYS A 12 7.52 10.42 -2.10
CA CYS A 12 7.75 9.00 -2.36
C CYS A 12 6.64 8.12 -1.78
N VAL A 13 6.22 8.38 -0.53
CA VAL A 13 5.09 7.67 0.09
C VAL A 13 3.80 7.89 -0.70
N GLY A 14 3.51 9.13 -1.10
CA GLY A 14 2.33 9.43 -1.93
C GLY A 14 2.34 8.68 -3.26
N LEU A 15 3.47 8.66 -3.95
CA LEU A 15 3.63 7.96 -5.23
C LEU A 15 3.46 6.44 -5.08
N LEU A 16 3.98 5.84 -4.00
CA LEU A 16 3.78 4.42 -3.70
C LEU A 16 2.31 4.10 -3.40
N LEU A 17 1.61 4.94 -2.63
CA LEU A 17 0.18 4.75 -2.37
C LEU A 17 -0.65 4.81 -3.66
N VAL A 18 -0.31 5.74 -4.57
CA VAL A 18 -0.96 5.82 -5.89
C VAL A 18 -0.67 4.57 -6.72
N LEU A 19 0.57 4.08 -6.75
CA LEU A 19 0.93 2.85 -7.45
C LEU A 19 0.16 1.63 -6.92
N LEU A 20 0.09 1.47 -5.60
CA LEU A 20 -0.69 0.41 -4.95
C LEU A 20 -2.16 0.48 -5.34
N MET A 21 -2.75 1.68 -5.30
CA MET A 21 -4.12 1.92 -5.71
C MET A 21 -4.34 1.55 -7.19
N THR A 22 -3.48 1.99 -8.11
CA THR A 22 -3.64 1.69 -9.54
C THR A 22 -3.48 0.20 -9.83
N THR A 23 -2.58 -0.48 -9.13
CA THR A 23 -2.33 -1.92 -9.32
C THR A 23 -3.52 -2.74 -8.86
N THR A 24 -4.06 -2.43 -7.67
CA THR A 24 -5.25 -3.10 -7.13
C THR A 24 -6.50 -2.81 -7.96
N LEU A 25 -6.64 -1.60 -8.50
CA LEU A 25 -7.69 -1.28 -9.47
C LEU A 25 -7.62 -2.14 -10.73
N MET A 26 -6.41 -2.40 -11.24
CA MET A 26 -6.22 -3.27 -12.40
C MET A 26 -6.54 -4.74 -12.07
N SER A 27 -6.06 -5.24 -10.93
CA SER A 27 -6.40 -6.60 -10.42
C SER A 27 -7.91 -6.80 -10.30
N VAL A 28 -8.62 -5.82 -9.74
CA VAL A 28 -10.08 -5.83 -9.62
C VAL A 28 -10.75 -5.92 -10.99
N GLN A 29 -10.22 -5.21 -12.00
CA GLN A 29 -10.78 -5.22 -13.36
C GLN A 29 -10.60 -6.58 -14.05
N ASP A 30 -9.42 -7.19 -13.92
CA ASP A 30 -9.15 -8.52 -14.48
C ASP A 30 -10.04 -9.60 -13.83
N ARG A 31 -10.37 -9.44 -12.54
CA ARG A 31 -11.21 -10.36 -11.75
C ARG A 31 -12.70 -10.00 -11.73
N ILE A 32 -13.18 -9.09 -12.59
CA ILE A 32 -14.60 -8.71 -12.65
C ILE A 32 -15.52 -9.93 -12.82
N LYS A 33 -15.14 -10.91 -13.65
CA LYS A 33 -15.94 -12.12 -13.88
C LYS A 33 -16.04 -13.00 -12.62
N GLU A 34 -14.95 -13.15 -11.87
CA GLU A 34 -14.93 -13.89 -10.60
C GLU A 34 -15.81 -13.19 -9.55
N HIS A 35 -15.70 -11.86 -9.45
CA HIS A 35 -16.53 -11.04 -8.56
C HIS A 35 -18.02 -11.06 -8.94
N ALA A 36 -18.32 -11.18 -10.24
CA ALA A 36 -19.68 -11.36 -10.74
C ALA A 36 -20.27 -12.71 -10.30
N VAL A 37 -19.49 -13.80 -10.42
CA VAL A 37 -19.91 -15.14 -9.96
C VAL A 37 -20.15 -15.14 -8.44
N MET A 38 -19.26 -14.53 -7.64
CA MET A 38 -19.48 -14.42 -6.19
C MET A 38 -20.79 -13.69 -5.84
N LYS A 39 -21.11 -12.61 -6.58
CA LYS A 39 -22.38 -11.89 -6.42
C LYS A 39 -23.60 -12.76 -6.78
N THR A 40 -23.50 -13.66 -7.77
CA THR A 40 -24.57 -14.62 -8.09
C THR A 40 -24.73 -15.72 -7.04
N LEU A 41 -23.67 -16.05 -6.31
CA LEU A 41 -23.69 -16.97 -5.16
C LEU A 41 -24.23 -16.29 -3.87
N GLY A 42 -24.71 -15.06 -3.95
CA GLY A 42 -25.33 -14.34 -2.84
C GLY A 42 -24.36 -13.46 -2.02
N TYR A 43 -23.12 -13.23 -2.47
CA TYR A 43 -22.23 -12.31 -1.78
C TYR A 43 -22.73 -10.86 -1.89
N SER A 44 -22.84 -10.21 -0.73
CA SER A 44 -23.22 -8.80 -0.64
C SER A 44 -22.12 -7.88 -1.19
N ARG A 45 -22.49 -6.65 -1.59
CA ARG A 45 -21.51 -5.62 -2.01
C ARG A 45 -20.48 -5.32 -0.91
N SER A 46 -20.86 -5.46 0.36
CA SER A 46 -19.97 -5.27 1.50
C SER A 46 -18.92 -6.37 1.60
N ASN A 47 -19.24 -7.62 1.22
CA ASN A 47 -18.27 -8.71 1.26
C ASN A 47 -17.17 -8.49 0.22
N VAL A 48 -17.53 -8.09 -1.00
CA VAL A 48 -16.56 -7.76 -2.06
C VAL A 48 -15.69 -6.58 -1.64
N PHE A 49 -16.27 -5.55 -1.01
CA PHE A 49 -15.51 -4.43 -0.46
C PHE A 49 -14.47 -4.90 0.56
N SER A 50 -14.87 -5.70 1.55
CA SER A 50 -13.96 -6.20 2.58
C SER A 50 -12.85 -7.09 2.02
N ILE A 51 -13.14 -7.91 1.01
CA ILE A 51 -12.14 -8.76 0.35
C ILE A 51 -11.05 -7.90 -0.31
N VAL A 52 -11.44 -6.91 -1.12
CA VAL A 52 -10.48 -6.04 -1.83
C VAL A 52 -9.72 -5.14 -0.86
N LEU A 53 -10.37 -4.69 0.21
CA LEU A 53 -9.70 -3.93 1.26
C LEU A 53 -8.64 -4.78 1.98
N LEU A 54 -8.97 -6.05 2.29
CA LEU A 54 -8.02 -7.00 2.87
C LEU A 54 -6.87 -7.32 1.92
N GLU A 55 -7.15 -7.53 0.63
CA GLU A 55 -6.10 -7.75 -0.39
C GLU A 55 -5.12 -6.58 -0.42
N THR A 56 -5.64 -5.35 -0.47
CA THR A 56 -4.81 -4.14 -0.49
C THR A 56 -4.03 -3.98 0.81
N ALA A 57 -4.64 -4.25 1.97
CA ALA A 57 -3.98 -4.18 3.27
C ALA A 57 -2.85 -5.21 3.38
N ILE A 58 -3.08 -6.45 2.96
CA ILE A 58 -2.09 -7.53 2.98
C ILE A 58 -0.91 -7.18 2.07
N ILE A 59 -1.18 -6.75 0.83
CA ILE A 59 -0.13 -6.35 -0.12
C ILE A 59 0.68 -5.18 0.44
N GLY A 60 0.02 -4.16 1.00
CA GLY A 60 0.68 -3.00 1.58
C GLY A 60 1.53 -3.34 2.80
N ILE A 61 1.06 -4.21 3.69
CA ILE A 61 1.81 -4.65 4.88
C ILE A 61 3.03 -5.47 4.47
N ILE A 62 2.86 -6.45 3.57
CA ILE A 62 3.96 -7.31 3.12
C ILE A 62 5.00 -6.47 2.36
N GLY A 63 4.56 -5.64 1.42
CA GLY A 63 5.45 -4.74 0.67
C GLY A 63 6.17 -3.75 1.57
N GLY A 64 5.47 -3.18 2.55
CA GLY A 64 6.04 -2.29 3.56
C GLY A 64 7.08 -2.97 4.44
N ALA A 65 6.79 -4.18 4.93
CA ALA A 65 7.73 -4.97 5.73
C ALA A 65 9.00 -5.32 4.94
N ILE A 66 8.84 -5.75 3.68
CA ILE A 66 9.97 -6.01 2.79
C ILE A 66 10.77 -4.73 2.52
N GLY A 67 10.09 -3.59 2.30
CA GLY A 67 10.73 -2.30 2.09
C GLY A 67 11.55 -1.84 3.30
N ILE A 68 11.04 -1.99 4.52
CA ILE A 68 11.78 -1.69 5.76
C ILE A 68 13.00 -2.61 5.87
N ALA A 69 12.83 -3.91 5.66
CA ALA A 69 13.94 -4.86 5.72
C ALA A 69 15.03 -4.54 4.67
N ALA A 70 14.62 -4.22 3.44
CA ALA A 70 15.53 -3.81 2.37
C ALA A 70 16.26 -2.51 2.69
N ALA A 71 15.57 -1.52 3.27
CA ALA A 71 16.18 -0.26 3.69
C ALA A 71 17.23 -0.48 4.78
N VAL A 72 16.93 -1.31 5.80
CA VAL A 72 17.88 -1.67 6.86
C VAL A 72 19.09 -2.40 6.28
N MET A 73 18.87 -3.39 5.40
CA MET A 73 19.96 -4.12 4.74
C MET A 73 20.83 -3.22 3.87
N ALA A 74 20.22 -2.26 3.14
CA ALA A 74 20.94 -1.30 2.32
C ALA A 74 21.82 -0.37 3.16
N ILE A 75 21.35 0.07 4.33
CA ILE A 75 22.12 0.90 5.27
C ILE A 75 23.33 0.12 5.80
N ILE A 76 23.16 -1.17 6.14
CA ILE A 76 24.24 -2.02 6.65
C ILE A 76 25.27 -2.35 5.56
N SER A 77 24.82 -2.69 4.34
CA SER A 77 25.69 -3.18 3.25
C SER A 77 26.48 -2.09 2.54
N SER A 78 25.94 -0.88 2.46
CA SER A 78 26.60 0.24 1.76
C SER A 78 27.81 0.79 2.51
N GLY A 79 28.05 0.38 3.78
CA GLY A 79 29.16 0.88 4.59
C GLY A 79 29.17 2.40 4.71
N LEU A 80 28.05 3.04 4.37
CA LEU A 80 27.91 4.47 4.18
C LEU A 80 27.62 5.08 5.54
N ALA A 81 28.65 5.04 6.40
CA ALA A 81 28.96 6.18 7.24
C ALA A 81 29.14 7.38 6.31
N ILE A 82 28.02 7.97 5.85
CA ILE A 82 28.05 9.36 5.40
C ILE A 82 28.63 10.09 6.60
N GLY A 83 29.78 10.72 6.40
CA GLY A 83 30.29 11.75 7.30
C GLY A 83 29.25 12.84 7.43
N ALA A 84 28.25 12.62 8.29
CA ALA A 84 27.48 13.66 8.91
C ALA A 84 28.35 14.17 10.05
N GLU A 85 29.30 15.02 9.67
CA GLU A 85 29.86 16.06 10.52
C GLU A 85 28.78 16.52 11.53
N ALA A 86 29.00 16.18 12.79
CA ALA A 86 28.41 16.81 13.97
C ALA A 86 26.88 16.81 14.14
N VAL A 87 26.13 15.86 13.56
CA VAL A 87 24.78 15.55 14.07
C VAL A 87 24.63 14.04 14.20
N THR A 88 24.96 13.55 15.39
CA THR A 88 24.53 12.26 15.92
C THR A 88 23.00 12.21 16.06
N ILE A 89 22.26 12.29 14.96
CA ILE A 89 20.98 11.60 14.92
C ILE A 89 21.37 10.14 14.78
N ALA A 90 21.59 9.52 15.93
CA ALA A 90 21.71 8.09 16.02
C ALA A 90 20.46 7.52 15.33
N PHE A 91 20.63 7.06 14.09
CA PHE A 91 19.76 6.07 13.47
C PHE A 91 19.98 4.76 14.24
N THR A 92 19.79 4.79 15.56
CA THR A 92 19.38 3.60 16.28
C THR A 92 18.04 3.26 15.65
N PRO A 93 17.86 2.08 15.04
CA PRO A 93 16.54 1.57 14.72
C PRO A 93 15.81 1.41 16.06
N SER A 94 15.26 2.52 16.56
CA SER A 94 14.47 2.58 17.75
C SER A 94 13.20 1.82 17.44
N LEU A 95 12.80 0.94 18.36
CA LEU A 95 11.53 0.22 18.28
C LEU A 95 10.37 1.17 17.93
N ASP A 96 10.40 2.40 18.45
CA ASP A 96 9.44 3.46 18.11
C ASP A 96 9.38 3.82 16.63
N LEU A 97 10.50 3.83 15.89
CA LEU A 97 10.52 4.19 14.47
C LEU A 97 9.92 3.05 13.62
N VAL A 98 10.21 1.80 13.98
CA VAL A 98 9.64 0.62 13.32
C VAL A 98 8.15 0.52 13.61
N LEU A 99 7.73 0.76 14.86
CA LEU A 99 6.33 0.76 15.27
C LEU A 99 5.54 1.87 14.59
N THR A 100 6.02 3.12 14.65
CA THR A 100 5.34 4.26 14.00
C THR A 100 5.32 4.11 12.48
N GLY A 101 6.41 3.66 11.85
CA GLY A 101 6.46 3.36 10.42
C GLY A 101 5.49 2.23 10.03
N GLY A 102 5.43 1.15 10.81
CA GLY A 102 4.49 0.05 10.60
C GLY A 102 3.02 0.49 10.72
N VAL A 103 2.70 1.30 11.72
CA VAL A 103 1.34 1.86 11.89
C VAL A 103 0.98 2.76 10.72
N LEU A 104 1.88 3.65 10.29
CA LEU A 104 1.64 4.52 9.13
C LEU A 104 1.47 3.74 7.83
N LEU A 105 2.24 2.66 7.64
CA LEU A 105 2.08 1.76 6.50
C LEU A 105 0.73 1.05 6.51
N ALA A 106 0.32 0.51 7.66
CA ALA A 106 -0.97 -0.15 7.81
C ALA A 106 -2.13 0.81 7.56
N LEU A 107 -2.07 2.01 8.12
CA LEU A 107 -3.09 3.03 7.89
C LEU A 107 -3.08 3.52 6.43
N GLY A 108 -1.89 3.76 5.86
CA GLY A 108 -1.73 4.21 4.49
C GLY A 108 -2.25 3.20 3.47
N SER A 109 -1.96 1.91 3.66
CA SER A 109 -2.44 0.84 2.78
C SER A 109 -3.95 0.66 2.87
N MET A 110 -4.52 0.76 4.08
CA MET A 110 -5.98 0.75 4.24
C MET A 110 -6.63 1.92 3.51
N VAL A 111 -6.11 3.14 3.68
CA VAL A 111 -6.65 4.34 3.01
C VAL A 111 -6.54 4.22 1.49
N ALA A 112 -5.40 3.77 0.97
CA ALA A 112 -5.21 3.54 -0.46
C ALA A 112 -6.17 2.47 -1.02
N GLY A 113 -6.53 1.48 -0.21
CA GLY A 113 -7.46 0.39 -0.57
C GLY A 113 -8.94 0.79 -0.59
N ILE A 114 -9.33 1.92 0.01
CA ILE A 114 -10.75 2.34 0.06
C ILE A 114 -11.30 2.58 -1.35
N ILE A 115 -10.56 3.27 -2.21
CA ILE A 115 -11.00 3.60 -3.57
C ILE A 115 -11.17 2.34 -4.43
N PRO A 116 -10.18 1.43 -4.56
CA PRO A 116 -10.34 0.20 -5.33
C PRO A 116 -11.43 -0.71 -4.77
N ALA A 117 -11.53 -0.83 -3.44
CA ALA A 117 -12.61 -1.59 -2.80
C ALA A 117 -13.99 -1.01 -3.13
N TRP A 118 -14.12 0.33 -3.13
CA TRP A 118 -15.35 0.99 -3.51
C TRP A 118 -15.71 0.76 -4.98
N VAL A 119 -14.74 0.89 -5.89
CA VAL A 119 -14.90 0.58 -7.32
C VAL A 119 -15.32 -0.87 -7.52
N ALA A 120 -14.67 -1.83 -6.86
CA ALA A 120 -15.01 -3.26 -6.91
C ALA A 120 -16.43 -3.57 -6.40
N SER A 121 -16.86 -2.89 -5.34
CA SER A 121 -18.20 -3.05 -4.77
C SER A 121 -19.30 -2.52 -5.70
N ARG A 122 -18.99 -1.48 -6.49
CA ARG A 122 -19.91 -0.76 -7.37
C ARG A 122 -19.88 -1.20 -8.82
N THR A 123 -18.87 -1.93 -9.27
CA THR A 123 -18.88 -2.55 -10.61
C THR A 123 -20.02 -3.57 -10.70
N SER A 124 -21.15 -3.11 -11.22
CA SER A 124 -22.31 -3.94 -11.52
C SER A 124 -22.04 -4.75 -12.79
N ILE A 125 -22.30 -6.05 -12.69
CA ILE A 125 -22.17 -7.08 -13.73
C ILE A 125 -22.75 -6.65 -15.08
N ILE A 126 -23.77 -5.80 -15.07
CA ILE A 126 -24.52 -5.31 -16.24
C ILE A 126 -23.68 -4.42 -17.19
N GLY A 127 -22.66 -3.71 -16.66
CA GLY A 127 -21.74 -2.93 -17.51
C GLY A 127 -20.67 -3.79 -18.17
N ALA A 128 -20.23 -4.86 -17.49
CA ALA A 128 -19.25 -5.80 -18.02
C ALA A 128 -19.81 -6.70 -19.13
N LEU A 129 -21.13 -6.87 -19.20
CA LEU A 129 -21.81 -7.66 -20.22
C LEU A 129 -22.05 -6.89 -21.54
N HIS A 130 -22.01 -5.56 -21.53
CA HIS A 130 -22.21 -4.72 -22.73
C HIS A 130 -20.90 -4.36 -23.43
N ALA A 131 -19.74 -4.67 -22.84
CA ALA A 131 -18.42 -4.37 -23.40
C ALA A 131 -17.76 -5.59 -24.07
N GLY A 132 -18.50 -6.68 -24.28
CA GLY A 132 -18.05 -7.91 -24.95
C GLY A 132 -18.89 -8.23 -26.17
#